data_AF-A0A833PFG0-F1
#
_entry.id   AF-A0A833PFG0-F1
#
_cell.length_a   1.000
_cell.length_b   1.000
_cell.length_c   1.000
_cell.angle_alpha   90.00
_cell.angle_beta   90.00
_cell.angle_gamma   90.00
#
_symmetry.space_group_name_H-M   'P 1'
#
loop_
_entity.id
_entity.type
_entity.pdbx_description
1 polymer ?
#
loop_
_entity_poly.entity_id
_entity_poly.type
_entity_poly.pdbx_seq_one_letter_code
_entity_poly.pdbx_strand_id
1 'polypeptide(L)'
;MILKFGSKGNDVITLQQQLKKLGFKGLKGKELSIDGDFGASTEYAVITFQKQKKLVADGKVGDKTRAALLDQNTSKLLKDSDYSAAAARLKVSELSIRVFGAVEGRGVGFLKNGKPKILFERHRMYAYLRLKKGAAFANKMAVERPNIVNRKSGGYQGNEAEYVRLALAKQIDVECALMSASWGQFQIMGENWKELGYSSAQDFVDQQFASESYQLESFIRFIEWKTGIIDNKKVALIDALRAENWNLVFTLYNGPNYKKLGYQAKFQKEWDHLEPIYGGVKAA
;
A
#
# COMPACT_ATOMS: atom_id res chain seq x y z
N MET A 1 -6.94 -5.11 -16.01
CA MET A 1 -5.57 -5.63 -16.28
C MET A 1 -4.57 -4.49 -16.09
N ILE A 2 -3.31 -4.74 -15.72
CA ILE A 2 -2.26 -3.70 -15.69
C ILE A 2 -1.44 -3.84 -16.98
N LEU A 3 -1.24 -2.74 -17.71
CA LEU A 3 -0.29 -2.74 -18.84
C LEU A 3 1.09 -2.37 -18.33
N LYS A 4 2.12 -3.05 -18.83
CA LYS A 4 3.53 -2.89 -18.44
C LYS A 4 4.43 -3.47 -19.53
N PHE A 5 5.75 -3.34 -19.38
CA PHE A 5 6.72 -3.93 -20.29
C PHE A 5 6.37 -5.37 -20.69
N GLY A 6 6.39 -5.65 -21.99
CA GLY A 6 6.04 -6.94 -22.61
C GLY A 6 4.54 -7.18 -22.81
N SER A 7 3.65 -6.29 -22.35
CA SER A 7 2.22 -6.36 -22.70
C SER A 7 2.03 -6.10 -24.19
N LYS A 8 1.05 -6.75 -24.82
CA LYS A 8 0.74 -6.56 -26.25
C LYS A 8 -0.75 -6.47 -26.52
N GLY A 9 -1.13 -5.87 -27.65
CA GLY A 9 -2.49 -5.88 -28.19
C GLY A 9 -3.20 -4.52 -28.17
N ASN A 10 -4.52 -4.54 -28.40
CA ASN A 10 -5.33 -3.33 -28.64
C ASN A 10 -5.33 -2.34 -27.46
N ASP A 11 -5.24 -2.84 -26.22
CA ASP A 11 -5.14 -1.98 -25.04
C ASP A 11 -3.83 -1.16 -25.05
N VAL A 12 -2.73 -1.73 -25.57
CA VAL A 12 -1.45 -1.03 -25.73
C VAL A 12 -1.51 -0.02 -26.87
N ILE A 13 -2.14 -0.37 -27.99
CA ILE A 13 -2.40 0.57 -29.10
C ILE A 13 -3.14 1.79 -28.59
N THR A 14 -4.21 1.58 -27.83
CA THR A 14 -5.03 2.65 -27.25
C THR A 14 -4.20 3.55 -26.33
N LEU A 15 -3.38 2.94 -25.46
CA LEU A 15 -2.46 3.67 -24.60
C LEU A 15 -1.45 4.51 -25.40
N GLN A 16 -0.80 3.92 -26.40
CA GLN A 16 0.19 4.60 -27.24
C GLN A 16 -0.45 5.78 -27.99
N GLN A 17 -1.66 5.62 -28.52
CA GLN A 17 -2.42 6.71 -29.15
C GLN A 17 -2.69 7.85 -28.16
N GLN A 18 -3.12 7.54 -26.93
CA GLN A 18 -3.37 8.54 -25.88
C GLN A 18 -2.08 9.29 -25.51
N LEU A 19 -0.99 8.58 -25.23
CA LEU A 19 0.30 9.18 -24.88
C LEU A 19 0.84 10.06 -26.03
N LYS A 20 0.78 9.57 -27.26
CA LYS A 20 1.19 10.33 -28.45
C LYS A 20 0.36 11.59 -28.64
N LYS A 21 -0.97 11.50 -28.49
CA LYS A 21 -1.89 12.66 -28.56
C LYS A 21 -1.56 13.72 -27.50
N LEU A 22 -1.14 13.27 -26.31
CA LEU A 22 -0.69 14.15 -25.23
C LEU A 22 0.74 14.67 -25.41
N GLY A 23 1.43 14.32 -26.51
CA GLY A 23 2.76 14.81 -26.86
C GLY A 23 3.92 14.02 -26.25
N PHE A 24 3.66 12.89 -25.59
CA PHE A 24 4.72 12.06 -25.03
C PHE A 24 5.48 11.31 -26.13
N LYS A 25 6.80 11.25 -25.95
CA LYS A 25 7.75 10.67 -26.90
C LYS A 25 8.35 9.39 -26.33
N GLY A 26 8.84 8.54 -27.22
CA GLY A 26 9.62 7.36 -26.88
C GLY A 26 11.06 7.71 -26.49
N LEU A 27 11.87 6.66 -26.32
CA LEU A 27 13.28 6.79 -25.94
C LEU A 27 14.05 7.71 -26.89
N LYS A 28 15.01 8.45 -26.33
CA LYS A 28 15.89 9.38 -27.06
C LYS A 28 15.10 10.45 -27.84
N GLY A 29 13.90 10.79 -27.39
CA GLY A 29 13.04 11.80 -28.03
C GLY A 29 12.44 11.38 -29.37
N LYS A 30 12.48 10.08 -29.70
CA LYS A 30 11.83 9.56 -30.91
C LYS A 30 10.31 9.60 -30.79
N GLU A 31 9.63 9.71 -31.92
CA GLU A 31 8.16 9.60 -31.95
C GLU A 31 7.71 8.24 -31.39
N LEU A 32 6.61 8.25 -30.64
CA LEU A 32 6.06 7.02 -30.08
C LEU A 32 5.34 6.22 -31.18
N SER A 33 5.83 5.03 -31.46
CA SER A 33 5.19 4.06 -32.35
C SER A 33 3.87 3.56 -31.76
N ILE A 34 2.87 3.35 -32.62
CA ILE A 34 1.59 2.73 -32.26
C ILE A 34 1.58 1.34 -32.89
N ASP A 35 2.33 0.43 -32.29
CA ASP A 35 2.56 -0.94 -32.77
C ASP A 35 1.84 -2.00 -31.90
N GLY A 36 1.23 -1.57 -30.79
CA GLY A 36 0.61 -2.46 -29.83
C GLY A 36 1.60 -3.28 -29.01
N ASP A 37 2.89 -2.92 -29.01
CA ASP A 37 3.92 -3.53 -28.17
C ASP A 37 4.34 -2.57 -27.04
N PHE A 38 4.18 -3.01 -25.80
CA PHE A 38 4.65 -2.26 -24.64
C PHE A 38 6.14 -2.54 -24.45
N GLY A 39 6.96 -2.03 -25.36
CA GLY A 39 8.41 -2.06 -25.27
C GLY A 39 8.99 -0.87 -24.50
N ALA A 40 10.32 -0.73 -24.54
CA ALA A 40 11.06 0.27 -23.77
C ALA A 40 10.67 1.73 -24.09
N SER A 41 10.29 2.03 -25.34
CA SER A 41 9.80 3.37 -25.71
C SER A 41 8.43 3.68 -25.11
N THR A 42 7.52 2.71 -25.07
CA THR A 42 6.19 2.86 -24.44
C THR A 42 6.34 3.02 -22.94
N GLU A 43 7.18 2.20 -22.31
CA GLU A 43 7.48 2.31 -20.87
C GLU A 43 8.08 3.67 -20.52
N TYR A 44 9.07 4.13 -21.29
CA TYR A 44 9.65 5.47 -21.11
C TYR A 44 8.58 6.57 -21.20
N ALA A 45 7.71 6.52 -22.21
CA ALA A 45 6.63 7.50 -22.37
C ALA A 45 5.67 7.48 -21.17
N VAL A 46 5.34 6.29 -20.64
CA VAL A 46 4.51 6.15 -19.43
C VAL A 46 5.21 6.74 -18.21
N ILE A 47 6.50 6.44 -17.99
CA ILE A 47 7.27 7.01 -16.86
C ILE A 47 7.29 8.53 -16.95
N THR A 48 7.56 9.10 -18.13
CA THR A 48 7.55 10.56 -18.33
C THR A 48 6.17 11.16 -18.07
N PHE A 49 5.11 10.52 -18.54
CA PHE A 49 3.73 10.93 -18.24
C PHE A 49 3.43 10.93 -16.75
N GLN A 50 3.78 9.85 -16.05
CA GLN A 50 3.57 9.73 -14.60
C GLN A 50 4.32 10.83 -13.85
N LYS A 51 5.59 11.09 -14.19
CA LYS A 51 6.39 12.18 -13.61
C LYS A 51 5.74 13.54 -13.86
N GLN A 52 5.30 13.82 -15.10
CA GLN A 52 4.63 15.09 -15.43
C GLN A 52 3.31 15.28 -14.65
N LYS A 53 2.56 14.20 -14.43
CA LYS A 53 1.33 14.20 -13.62
C LYS A 53 1.59 14.06 -12.12
N LYS A 54 2.86 14.09 -11.67
CA LYS A 54 3.30 13.95 -10.27
C LYS A 54 2.84 12.65 -9.58
N LEU A 55 2.52 11.62 -10.37
CA LEU A 55 2.23 10.29 -9.87
C LEU A 55 3.54 9.57 -9.51
N VAL A 56 3.46 8.53 -8.68
CA VAL A 56 4.56 7.57 -8.54
C VAL A 56 4.89 6.99 -9.91
N ALA A 57 6.10 7.27 -10.41
CA ALA A 57 6.49 6.82 -11.74
C ALA A 57 7.09 5.42 -11.67
N ASP A 58 6.33 4.43 -12.10
CA ASP A 58 6.69 3.01 -12.09
C ASP A 58 6.61 2.37 -13.48
N GLY A 59 6.33 3.13 -14.55
CA GLY A 59 6.20 2.60 -15.91
C GLY A 59 5.04 1.62 -16.12
N LYS A 60 4.16 1.45 -15.12
CA LYS A 60 3.00 0.57 -15.16
C LYS A 60 1.71 1.38 -15.32
N VAL A 61 0.84 0.93 -16.20
CA VAL A 61 -0.48 1.52 -16.41
C VAL A 61 -1.53 0.72 -15.65
N GLY A 62 -1.65 1.05 -14.36
CA GLY A 62 -2.76 0.65 -13.50
C GLY A 62 -3.86 1.71 -13.42
N ASP A 63 -4.80 1.53 -12.50
CA ASP A 63 -5.97 2.41 -12.36
C ASP A 63 -5.59 3.88 -12.11
N LYS A 64 -4.51 4.13 -11.34
CA LYS A 64 -3.97 5.47 -11.06
C LYS A 64 -3.54 6.20 -12.34
N THR A 65 -2.73 5.52 -13.17
CA THR A 65 -2.25 6.06 -14.45
C THR A 65 -3.42 6.26 -15.43
N ARG A 66 -4.40 5.34 -15.46
CA ARG A 66 -5.60 5.48 -16.30
C ARG A 66 -6.46 6.67 -15.89
N ALA A 67 -6.68 6.88 -14.59
CA ALA A 67 -7.40 8.03 -14.09
C ALA A 67 -6.75 9.35 -14.56
N ALA A 68 -5.41 9.45 -14.47
CA ALA A 68 -4.68 10.62 -14.96
C ALA A 68 -4.73 10.79 -16.49
N LEU A 69 -4.70 9.69 -17.26
CA LEU A 69 -4.84 9.74 -18.73
C LEU A 69 -6.21 10.26 -19.16
N LEU A 70 -7.24 9.98 -18.35
CA LEU A 70 -8.61 10.46 -18.52
C LEU A 70 -8.86 11.83 -17.84
N ASP A 71 -7.80 12.48 -17.35
CA ASP A 71 -7.85 13.77 -16.63
C ASP A 71 -8.83 13.79 -15.45
N GLN A 72 -9.01 12.64 -14.79
CA GLN A 72 -9.80 12.53 -13.57
C GLN A 72 -9.06 13.14 -12.37
N ASN A 73 -9.80 13.42 -11.29
CA ASN A 73 -9.21 13.95 -10.07
C ASN A 73 -8.23 12.95 -9.42
N THR A 74 -6.95 13.25 -9.46
CA THR A 74 -5.87 12.46 -8.86
C THR A 74 -5.33 13.02 -7.54
N SER A 75 -5.99 14.03 -6.95
CA SER A 75 -5.51 14.71 -5.73
C SER A 75 -5.31 13.79 -4.53
N LYS A 76 -6.06 12.69 -4.45
CA LYS A 76 -5.95 11.68 -3.40
C LYS A 76 -4.89 10.59 -3.67
N LEU A 77 -4.29 10.57 -4.84
CA LEU A 77 -3.31 9.53 -5.20
C LEU A 77 -1.94 9.82 -4.60
N LEU A 78 -1.18 8.75 -4.39
CA LEU A 78 0.18 8.84 -3.90
C LEU A 78 1.07 9.54 -4.93
N LYS A 79 1.89 10.47 -4.46
CA LYS A 79 2.75 11.29 -5.30
C LYS A 79 4.18 10.80 -5.24
N ASP A 80 4.91 11.12 -6.29
CA ASP A 80 6.34 10.82 -6.36
C ASP A 80 7.13 11.45 -5.20
N SER A 81 6.82 12.72 -4.90
CA SER A 81 7.44 13.49 -3.81
C SER A 81 7.24 12.88 -2.43
N ASP A 82 6.17 12.08 -2.24
CA ASP A 82 5.89 11.46 -0.95
C ASP A 82 6.95 10.39 -0.63
N TYR A 83 7.45 9.67 -1.63
CA TYR A 83 8.56 8.72 -1.43
C TYR A 83 9.91 9.41 -1.25
N SER A 84 10.19 10.49 -1.95
CA SER A 84 11.41 11.27 -1.72
C SER A 84 11.44 11.85 -0.29
N ALA A 85 10.30 12.36 0.21
CA ALA A 85 10.17 12.82 1.59
C ALA A 85 10.33 11.66 2.60
N ALA A 86 9.72 10.50 2.32
CA ALA A 86 9.87 9.32 3.15
C ALA A 86 11.33 8.82 3.23
N ALA A 87 12.04 8.78 2.09
CA ALA A 87 13.43 8.39 2.02
C ALA A 87 14.31 9.29 2.90
N ALA A 88 14.12 10.62 2.79
CA ALA A 88 14.83 11.60 3.60
C ALA A 88 14.53 11.44 5.10
N ARG A 89 13.25 11.31 5.48
CA ARG A 89 12.82 11.11 6.88
C ARG A 89 13.42 9.84 7.49
N LEU A 90 13.34 8.73 6.75
CA LEU A 90 13.81 7.43 7.23
C LEU A 90 15.33 7.30 7.15
N LYS A 91 16.03 8.15 6.39
CA LYS A 91 17.46 8.05 6.08
C LYS A 91 17.80 6.74 5.36
N VAL A 92 17.05 6.44 4.32
CA VAL A 92 17.21 5.24 3.47
C VAL A 92 17.30 5.67 2.02
N SER A 93 17.79 4.79 1.14
CA SER A 93 17.77 5.10 -0.30
C SER A 93 16.32 5.23 -0.79
N GLU A 94 16.08 6.15 -1.73
CA GLU A 94 14.75 6.34 -2.31
C GLU A 94 14.26 5.06 -3.02
N LEU A 95 15.19 4.35 -3.67
CA LEU A 95 14.91 3.04 -4.27
C LEU A 95 14.40 2.05 -3.22
N SER A 96 15.08 1.92 -2.07
CA SER A 96 14.72 0.97 -1.01
C SER A 96 13.31 1.20 -0.47
N ILE A 97 12.91 2.44 -0.18
CA ILE A 97 11.55 2.71 0.33
C ILE A 97 10.48 2.58 -0.77
N ARG A 98 10.79 2.90 -2.03
CA ARG A 98 9.86 2.71 -3.16
C ARG A 98 9.61 1.24 -3.44
N VAL A 99 10.66 0.42 -3.50
CA VAL A 99 10.53 -1.02 -3.71
C VAL A 99 9.78 -1.65 -2.55
N PHE A 100 10.14 -1.30 -1.30
CA PHE A 100 9.43 -1.82 -0.13
C PHE A 100 7.94 -1.43 -0.15
N GLY A 101 7.62 -0.16 -0.41
CA GLY A 101 6.24 0.31 -0.53
C GLY A 101 5.46 -0.31 -1.70
N ALA A 102 6.11 -0.59 -2.83
CA ALA A 102 5.49 -1.23 -3.98
C ALA A 102 5.19 -2.72 -3.73
N VAL A 103 6.07 -3.42 -3.00
CA VAL A 103 5.92 -4.84 -2.66
C VAL A 103 4.86 -5.05 -1.57
N GLU A 104 4.87 -4.19 -0.54
CA GLU A 104 3.93 -4.29 0.58
C GLU A 104 2.58 -3.62 0.29
N GLY A 105 2.56 -2.66 -0.63
CA GLY A 105 1.35 -2.00 -1.08
C GLY A 105 0.45 -2.94 -1.88
N ARG A 106 -0.86 -2.89 -1.62
CA ARG A 106 -1.86 -3.68 -2.37
C ARG A 106 -2.41 -2.97 -3.61
N GLY A 107 -1.55 -2.22 -4.31
CA GLY A 107 -1.91 -1.43 -5.48
C GLY A 107 -2.59 -0.11 -5.12
N VAL A 108 -3.91 -0.02 -5.34
CA VAL A 108 -4.72 1.17 -5.02
C VAL A 108 -5.14 1.17 -3.54
N GLY A 109 -5.05 2.34 -2.92
CA GLY A 109 -5.44 2.57 -1.53
C GLY A 109 -6.93 2.78 -1.32
N PHE A 110 -7.68 3.04 -2.40
CA PHE A 110 -9.12 3.29 -2.39
C PHE A 110 -9.86 2.25 -3.24
N LEU A 111 -11.07 1.90 -2.79
CA LEU A 111 -12.07 1.16 -3.55
C LEU A 111 -12.73 2.08 -4.60
N LYS A 112 -13.51 1.50 -5.52
CA LYS A 112 -14.17 2.28 -6.59
C LYS A 112 -15.16 3.32 -6.05
N ASN A 113 -15.73 3.07 -4.86
CA ASN A 113 -16.62 4.01 -4.18
C ASN A 113 -15.88 5.11 -3.39
N GLY A 114 -14.55 5.22 -3.53
CA GLY A 114 -13.73 6.24 -2.87
C GLY A 114 -13.43 5.98 -1.39
N LYS A 115 -13.89 4.87 -0.81
CA LYS A 115 -13.53 4.47 0.55
C LYS A 115 -12.15 3.79 0.56
N PRO A 116 -11.33 3.96 1.63
CA PRO A 116 -10.08 3.22 1.76
C PRO A 116 -10.29 1.71 1.66
N LYS A 117 -9.32 1.00 1.10
CA LYS A 117 -9.33 -0.45 1.13
C LYS A 117 -9.19 -0.92 2.58
N ILE A 118 -10.08 -1.80 3.03
CA ILE A 118 -10.02 -2.37 4.38
C ILE A 118 -10.07 -3.89 4.36
N LEU A 119 -9.60 -4.49 5.46
CA LEU A 119 -9.92 -5.86 5.83
C LEU A 119 -10.29 -5.87 7.32
N PHE A 120 -11.48 -6.36 7.65
CA PHE A 120 -11.95 -6.42 9.02
C PHE A 120 -11.63 -7.79 9.65
N GLU A 121 -11.03 -7.77 10.83
CA GLU A 121 -10.55 -8.94 11.56
C GLU A 121 -11.45 -9.26 12.76
N ARG A 122 -12.44 -10.13 12.57
CA ARG A 122 -13.38 -10.55 13.63
C ARG A 122 -12.72 -11.10 14.90
N HIS A 123 -11.50 -11.63 14.76
CA HIS A 123 -10.71 -12.14 15.87
C HIS A 123 -10.05 -11.06 16.71
N ARG A 124 -9.63 -9.97 16.07
CA ARG A 124 -9.18 -8.77 16.77
C ARG A 124 -10.36 -8.09 17.47
N MET A 125 -11.54 -8.07 16.83
CA MET A 125 -12.75 -7.53 17.46
C MET A 125 -13.08 -8.26 18.77
N TYR A 126 -13.02 -9.59 18.77
CA TYR A 126 -13.16 -10.37 20.01
C TYR A 126 -12.11 -9.99 21.06
N ALA A 127 -10.84 -9.90 20.67
CA ALA A 127 -9.75 -9.56 21.59
C ALA A 127 -9.96 -8.18 22.23
N TYR A 128 -10.27 -7.15 21.44
CA TYR A 128 -10.47 -5.80 21.95
C TYR A 128 -11.75 -5.65 22.78
N LEU A 129 -12.85 -6.31 22.40
CA LEU A 129 -14.05 -6.36 23.25
C LEU A 129 -13.76 -7.06 24.58
N ARG A 130 -12.96 -8.14 24.57
CA ARG A 130 -12.58 -8.83 25.81
C ARG A 130 -11.74 -7.92 26.72
N LEU A 131 -10.81 -7.16 26.16
CA LEU A 131 -9.98 -6.22 26.91
C LEU A 131 -10.82 -5.05 27.47
N LYS A 132 -11.73 -4.48 26.67
CA LYS A 132 -12.48 -3.28 27.02
C LYS A 132 -13.74 -3.54 27.86
N LYS A 133 -14.45 -4.65 27.58
CA LYS A 133 -15.78 -4.97 28.15
C LYS A 133 -15.81 -6.31 28.90
N GLY A 134 -14.68 -7.01 29.00
CA GLY A 134 -14.56 -8.28 29.72
C GLY A 134 -14.95 -9.52 28.90
N ALA A 135 -14.52 -10.68 29.40
CA ALA A 135 -14.69 -11.95 28.71
C ALA A 135 -16.16 -12.36 28.53
N ALA A 136 -17.01 -12.11 29.53
CA ALA A 136 -18.43 -12.44 29.45
C ALA A 136 -19.13 -11.73 28.28
N PHE A 137 -18.89 -10.43 28.12
CA PHE A 137 -19.43 -9.64 27.01
C PHE A 137 -18.90 -10.13 25.66
N ALA A 138 -17.59 -10.31 25.53
CA ALA A 138 -16.99 -10.78 24.28
C ALA A 138 -17.48 -12.18 23.87
N ASN A 139 -17.67 -13.08 24.83
CA ASN A 139 -18.22 -14.41 24.60
C ASN A 139 -19.67 -14.35 24.13
N LYS A 140 -20.50 -13.51 24.75
CA LYS A 140 -21.89 -13.27 24.31
C LYS A 140 -21.93 -12.77 22.87
N MET A 141 -21.13 -11.76 22.54
CA MET A 141 -21.06 -11.23 21.17
C MET A 141 -20.53 -12.25 20.16
N ALA A 142 -19.62 -13.14 20.55
CA ALA A 142 -19.13 -14.19 19.67
C ALA A 142 -20.20 -15.24 19.32
N VAL A 143 -21.15 -15.48 20.23
CA VAL A 143 -22.30 -16.37 20.00
C VAL A 143 -23.37 -15.66 19.17
N GLU A 144 -23.73 -14.43 19.52
CA GLU A 144 -24.81 -13.69 18.85
C GLU A 144 -24.42 -13.15 17.47
N ARG A 145 -23.14 -12.83 17.26
CA ARG A 145 -22.63 -12.17 16.04
C ARG A 145 -21.34 -12.83 15.52
N PRO A 146 -21.32 -14.14 15.22
CA PRO A 146 -20.10 -14.91 14.90
C PRO A 146 -19.34 -14.46 13.64
N ASN A 147 -20.00 -13.70 12.75
CA ASN A 147 -19.39 -13.11 11.55
C ASN A 147 -18.58 -11.84 11.85
N ILE A 148 -18.87 -11.19 12.99
CA ILE A 148 -18.29 -9.92 13.43
C ILE A 148 -17.34 -10.11 14.61
N VAL A 149 -17.66 -11.05 15.50
CA VAL A 149 -16.87 -11.37 16.69
C VAL A 149 -16.63 -12.87 16.71
N ASN A 150 -15.38 -13.30 16.70
CA ASN A 150 -15.06 -14.73 16.77
C ASN A 150 -13.65 -14.91 17.35
N ARG A 151 -13.31 -16.06 17.93
CA ARG A 151 -11.92 -16.34 18.34
C ARG A 151 -11.01 -16.68 17.16
N LYS A 152 -11.60 -17.20 16.06
CA LYS A 152 -10.90 -17.58 14.84
C LYS A 152 -10.94 -16.45 13.81
N SER A 153 -9.86 -16.29 13.05
CA SER A 153 -9.80 -15.38 11.89
C SER A 153 -10.79 -15.81 10.79
N GLY A 154 -10.93 -14.99 9.75
CA GLY A 154 -11.82 -15.26 8.61
C GLY A 154 -13.17 -14.54 8.64
N GLY A 155 -14.12 -15.08 7.87
CA GLY A 155 -15.40 -14.43 7.57
C GLY A 155 -15.27 -13.25 6.59
N TYR A 156 -14.14 -13.17 5.88
CA TYR A 156 -13.86 -12.13 4.90
C TYR A 156 -14.84 -12.20 3.74
N GLN A 157 -15.33 -11.04 3.34
CA GLN A 157 -16.18 -10.82 2.17
C GLN A 157 -15.41 -10.09 1.06
N GLY A 158 -14.42 -9.28 1.45
CA GLY A 158 -13.55 -8.54 0.53
C GLY A 158 -14.16 -7.25 -0.01
N ASN A 159 -13.28 -6.33 -0.43
CA ASN A 159 -13.61 -5.04 -1.04
C ASN A 159 -14.72 -4.26 -0.28
N GLU A 160 -15.74 -3.77 -0.98
CA GLU A 160 -16.80 -2.95 -0.40
C GLU A 160 -17.62 -3.69 0.69
N ALA A 161 -17.70 -5.03 0.61
CA ALA A 161 -18.47 -5.82 1.57
C ALA A 161 -17.82 -5.85 2.98
N GLU A 162 -16.52 -5.57 3.09
CA GLU A 162 -15.87 -5.40 4.41
C GLU A 162 -16.43 -4.20 5.18
N TYR A 163 -16.92 -3.16 4.49
CA TYR A 163 -17.53 -2.02 5.16
C TYR A 163 -18.87 -2.35 5.82
N VAL A 164 -19.59 -3.36 5.32
CA VAL A 164 -20.80 -3.86 5.98
C VAL A 164 -20.42 -4.51 7.32
N ARG A 165 -19.38 -5.34 7.34
CA ARG A 165 -18.86 -5.95 8.57
C ARG A 165 -18.38 -4.89 9.56
N LEU A 166 -17.61 -3.91 9.10
CA LEU A 166 -17.14 -2.82 9.94
C LEU A 166 -18.30 -1.99 10.51
N ALA A 167 -19.33 -1.68 9.71
CA ALA A 167 -20.50 -0.94 10.18
C ALA A 167 -21.26 -1.72 11.28
N LEU A 168 -21.45 -3.03 11.11
CA LEU A 168 -22.05 -3.90 12.13
C LEU A 168 -21.19 -4.01 13.40
N ALA A 169 -19.86 -3.99 13.26
CA ALA A 169 -18.93 -3.97 14.39
C ALA A 169 -19.01 -2.66 15.18
N LYS A 170 -19.11 -1.52 14.48
CA LYS A 170 -19.25 -0.19 15.10
C LYS A 170 -20.52 -0.05 15.94
N GLN A 171 -21.58 -0.80 15.63
CA GLN A 171 -22.78 -0.87 16.48
C GLN A 171 -22.53 -1.53 17.84
N ILE A 172 -21.47 -2.34 17.99
CA ILE A 172 -21.10 -3.00 19.25
C ILE A 172 -20.16 -2.11 20.06
N ASP A 173 -19.09 -1.64 19.42
CA ASP A 173 -18.13 -0.68 19.97
C ASP A 173 -17.32 -0.06 18.82
N VAL A 174 -17.38 1.26 18.68
CA VAL A 174 -16.76 1.98 17.56
C VAL A 174 -15.24 1.83 17.57
N GLU A 175 -14.60 2.09 18.71
CA GLU A 175 -13.15 2.07 18.82
C GLU A 175 -12.59 0.66 18.61
N CYS A 176 -13.18 -0.36 19.25
CA CYS A 176 -12.76 -1.75 19.01
C CYS A 176 -12.91 -2.13 17.52
N ALA A 177 -13.99 -1.68 16.87
CA ALA A 177 -14.22 -1.97 15.45
C ALA A 177 -13.16 -1.33 14.55
N LEU A 178 -12.81 -0.07 14.80
CA LEU A 178 -11.78 0.65 14.04
C LEU A 178 -10.40 0.03 14.22
N MET A 179 -10.04 -0.34 15.46
CA MET A 179 -8.78 -1.02 15.76
C MET A 179 -8.69 -2.41 15.10
N SER A 180 -9.83 -3.05 14.88
CA SER A 180 -9.93 -4.40 14.32
C SER A 180 -9.92 -4.45 12.79
N ALA A 181 -9.63 -3.35 12.10
CA ALA A 181 -9.49 -3.33 10.65
C ALA A 181 -8.10 -2.85 10.23
N SER A 182 -7.59 -3.40 9.13
CA SER A 182 -6.46 -2.83 8.38
C SER A 182 -6.97 -1.81 7.37
N TRP A 183 -6.16 -0.78 7.09
CA TRP A 183 -6.61 0.38 6.32
C TRP A 183 -5.62 0.81 5.22
N GLY A 184 -6.19 1.20 4.08
CA GLY A 184 -5.47 1.83 2.97
C GLY A 184 -4.53 0.90 2.22
N GLN A 185 -3.69 1.51 1.38
CA GLN A 185 -2.77 0.83 0.46
C GLN A 185 -1.83 -0.15 1.17
N PHE A 186 -1.32 0.22 2.34
CA PHE A 186 -0.33 -0.55 3.11
C PHE A 186 -0.93 -1.45 4.19
N GLN A 187 -2.26 -1.44 4.33
CA GLN A 187 -2.99 -2.29 5.27
C GLN A 187 -2.51 -2.19 6.73
N ILE A 188 -2.18 -0.96 7.18
CA ILE A 188 -1.83 -0.71 8.57
C ILE A 188 -3.05 -0.95 9.46
N MET A 189 -2.87 -1.76 10.50
CA MET A 189 -3.94 -2.07 11.46
C MET A 189 -4.27 -0.85 12.31
N GLY A 190 -5.57 -0.58 12.46
CA GLY A 190 -6.08 0.56 13.23
C GLY A 190 -5.69 0.52 14.70
N GLU A 191 -5.37 -0.64 15.26
CA GLU A 191 -4.88 -0.77 16.64
C GLU A 191 -3.59 0.00 16.93
N ASN A 192 -2.77 0.26 15.91
CA ASN A 192 -1.50 0.97 16.10
C ASN A 192 -1.70 2.49 16.25
N TRP A 193 -2.93 3.01 16.23
CA TRP A 193 -3.19 4.46 16.21
C TRP A 193 -2.40 5.21 17.29
N LYS A 194 -2.30 4.65 18.50
CA LYS A 194 -1.64 5.30 19.63
C LYS A 194 -0.13 5.32 19.45
N GLU A 195 0.44 4.18 19.09
CA GLU A 195 1.87 4.00 18.87
C GLU A 195 2.37 4.80 17.66
N LEU A 196 1.52 5.01 16.67
CA LEU A 196 1.77 5.86 15.52
C LEU A 196 1.46 7.35 15.79
N GLY A 197 1.15 7.72 17.03
CA GLY A 197 0.99 9.11 17.45
C GLY A 197 -0.28 9.82 16.95
N TYR A 198 -1.32 9.07 16.61
CA TYR A 198 -2.65 9.63 16.33
C TYR A 198 -3.38 9.92 17.65
N SER A 199 -4.30 10.89 17.63
CA SER A 199 -5.07 11.28 18.82
C SER A 199 -6.13 10.25 19.24
N SER A 200 -6.61 9.46 18.26
CA SER A 200 -7.59 8.39 18.47
C SER A 200 -7.59 7.41 17.29
N ALA A 201 -8.24 6.25 17.46
CA ALA A 201 -8.51 5.34 16.34
C ALA A 201 -9.32 5.99 15.21
N GLN A 202 -10.19 6.96 15.54
CA GLN A 202 -10.99 7.70 14.55
C GLN A 202 -10.13 8.68 13.74
N ASP A 203 -9.24 9.44 14.40
CA ASP A 203 -8.27 10.32 13.72
C ASP A 203 -7.36 9.53 12.77
N PHE A 204 -6.84 8.38 13.23
CA PHE A 204 -6.11 7.46 12.34
C PHE A 204 -6.93 7.12 11.09
N VAL A 205 -8.19 6.69 11.26
CA VAL A 205 -9.07 6.32 10.14
C VAL A 205 -9.35 7.50 9.22
N ASP A 206 -9.62 8.68 9.76
CA ASP A 206 -9.93 9.88 8.99
C ASP A 206 -8.77 10.25 8.06
N GLN A 207 -7.52 10.10 8.52
CA GLN A 207 -6.35 10.29 7.68
C GLN A 207 -6.26 9.25 6.55
N GLN A 208 -6.67 8.00 6.78
CA GLN A 208 -6.73 7.00 5.71
C GLN A 208 -7.74 7.37 4.60
N PHE A 209 -8.81 8.11 4.94
CA PHE A 209 -9.79 8.64 3.98
C PHE A 209 -9.30 9.89 3.21
N ALA A 210 -8.32 10.61 3.77
CA ALA A 210 -7.84 11.87 3.22
C ALA A 210 -7.12 11.65 1.87
N SER A 211 -6.06 10.82 1.84
CA SER A 211 -5.33 10.50 0.61
C SER A 211 -4.43 9.26 0.79
N GLU A 212 -3.92 8.72 -0.32
CA GLU A 212 -2.89 7.69 -0.28
C GLU A 212 -1.56 8.22 0.30
N SER A 213 -1.29 9.53 0.24
CA SER A 213 -0.15 10.15 0.93
C SER A 213 -0.25 9.98 2.45
N TYR A 214 -1.45 10.16 3.03
CA TYR A 214 -1.68 9.88 4.45
C TYR A 214 -1.65 8.37 4.77
N GLN A 215 -2.03 7.53 3.81
CA GLN A 215 -1.86 6.08 3.97
C GLN A 215 -0.38 5.69 3.96
N LEU A 216 0.47 6.34 3.15
CA LEU A 216 1.92 6.18 3.22
C LEU A 216 2.46 6.71 4.55
N GLU A 217 2.01 7.87 5.03
CA GLU A 217 2.43 8.41 6.32
C GLU A 217 2.23 7.39 7.47
N SER A 218 1.07 6.73 7.52
CA SER A 218 0.81 5.64 8.47
C SER A 218 1.83 4.48 8.35
N PHE A 219 2.24 4.14 7.12
CA PHE A 219 3.26 3.12 6.88
C PHE A 219 4.65 3.56 7.32
N ILE A 220 5.02 4.83 7.07
CA ILE A 220 6.32 5.38 7.51
C ILE A 220 6.41 5.41 9.03
N ARG A 221 5.37 5.89 9.72
CA ARG A 221 5.33 5.84 11.20
C ARG A 221 5.42 4.41 11.72
N PHE A 222 4.80 3.46 11.02
CA PHE A 222 4.87 2.05 11.41
C PHE A 222 6.30 1.52 11.27
N ILE A 223 7.02 1.88 10.21
CA ILE A 223 8.44 1.53 10.05
C ILE A 223 9.29 2.08 11.19
N GLU A 224 9.06 3.34 11.59
CA GLU A 224 9.80 4.00 12.68
C GLU A 224 9.54 3.35 14.03
N TRP A 225 8.29 3.00 14.32
CA TRP A 225 7.88 2.45 15.61
C TRP A 225 8.16 0.94 15.75
N LYS A 226 8.00 0.17 14.67
CA LYS A 226 7.93 -1.29 14.75
C LYS A 226 9.25 -1.88 15.23
N THR A 227 9.18 -2.68 16.30
CA THR A 227 10.28 -3.50 16.79
C THR A 227 9.86 -4.96 16.92
N GLY A 228 10.83 -5.87 17.03
CA GLY A 228 10.61 -7.29 17.30
C GLY A 228 11.81 -7.92 17.98
N ILE A 229 11.66 -9.15 18.44
CA ILE A 229 12.76 -9.95 18.98
C ILE A 229 13.16 -10.98 17.93
N ILE A 230 14.40 -10.93 17.48
CA ILE A 230 15.00 -11.89 16.53
C ILE A 230 16.32 -12.33 17.13
N ASP A 231 16.52 -13.65 17.25
CA ASP A 231 17.70 -14.26 17.87
C ASP A 231 18.01 -13.67 19.26
N ASN A 232 16.97 -13.54 20.09
CA ASN A 232 17.01 -12.96 21.45
C ASN A 232 17.47 -11.49 21.52
N LYS A 233 17.52 -10.78 20.39
CA LYS A 233 17.86 -9.36 20.32
C LYS A 233 16.67 -8.53 19.89
N LYS A 234 16.48 -7.37 20.52
CA LYS A 234 15.51 -6.37 20.06
C LYS A 234 16.03 -5.74 18.78
N VAL A 235 15.25 -5.81 17.71
CA VAL A 235 15.54 -5.23 16.40
C VAL A 235 14.44 -4.24 16.06
N ALA A 236 14.83 -3.04 15.62
CA ALA A 236 13.90 -2.07 15.06
C ALA A 236 13.81 -2.22 13.53
N LEU A 237 12.60 -2.11 12.98
CA LEU A 237 12.36 -2.23 11.55
C LEU A 237 13.11 -1.14 10.77
N ILE A 238 13.13 0.09 11.29
CA ILE A 238 13.88 1.18 10.68
C ILE A 238 15.38 0.91 10.60
N ASP A 239 15.99 0.31 11.63
CA ASP A 239 17.43 0.01 11.61
C ASP A 239 17.74 -1.13 10.63
N ALA A 240 16.87 -2.14 10.56
CA ALA A 240 16.96 -3.18 9.54
C ALA A 240 16.82 -2.62 8.12
N LEU A 241 15.92 -1.65 7.91
CA LEU A 241 15.71 -1.01 6.61
C LEU A 241 16.90 -0.13 6.21
N ARG A 242 17.47 0.65 7.15
CA ARG A 242 18.69 1.45 6.92
C ARG A 242 19.90 0.60 6.59
N ALA A 243 20.01 -0.57 7.20
CA ALA A 243 21.05 -1.54 6.90
C ALA A 243 20.75 -2.40 5.65
N GLU A 244 19.62 -2.17 4.98
CA GLU A 244 19.11 -2.97 3.86
C GLU A 244 19.10 -4.49 4.16
N ASN A 245 18.87 -4.84 5.43
CA ASN A 245 18.74 -6.22 5.87
C ASN A 245 17.32 -6.73 5.59
N TRP A 246 17.06 -7.06 4.33
CA TRP A 246 15.75 -7.47 3.84
C TRP A 246 15.17 -8.70 4.56
N ASN A 247 16.02 -9.62 5.04
CA ASN A 247 15.56 -10.76 5.86
C ASN A 247 14.94 -10.28 7.19
N LEU A 248 15.57 -9.33 7.89
CA LEU A 248 15.00 -8.75 9.10
C LEU A 248 13.77 -7.87 8.80
N VAL A 249 13.82 -7.05 7.74
CA VAL A 249 12.69 -6.21 7.30
C VAL A 249 11.44 -7.05 7.07
N PHE A 250 11.53 -8.10 6.25
CA PHE A 250 10.37 -8.94 5.95
C PHE A 250 9.92 -9.77 7.15
N THR A 251 10.84 -10.21 8.02
CA THR A 251 10.47 -10.91 9.25
C THR A 251 9.67 -10.01 10.19
N LEU A 252 10.08 -8.75 10.33
CA LEU A 252 9.42 -7.79 11.23
C LEU A 252 8.08 -7.29 10.67
N TYR A 253 7.96 -7.15 9.34
CA TYR A 253 6.77 -6.63 8.69
C TYR A 253 5.73 -7.73 8.40
N ASN A 254 6.14 -8.83 7.77
CA ASN A 254 5.25 -9.92 7.31
C ASN A 254 5.18 -11.11 8.27
N GLY A 255 6.07 -11.16 9.27
CA GLY A 255 6.20 -12.28 10.20
C GLY A 255 7.13 -13.40 9.67
N PRO A 256 7.44 -14.40 10.51
CA PRO A 256 8.47 -15.41 10.23
C PRO A 256 8.16 -16.33 9.03
N ASN A 257 6.90 -16.40 8.60
CA ASN A 257 6.46 -17.24 7.48
C ASN A 257 6.67 -16.59 6.10
N TYR A 258 7.20 -15.36 6.02
CA TYR A 258 7.31 -14.61 4.76
C TYR A 258 8.09 -15.37 3.65
N LYS A 259 9.08 -16.18 4.02
CA LYS A 259 9.90 -16.96 3.06
C LYS A 259 9.07 -17.92 2.22
N LYS A 260 7.99 -18.49 2.79
CA LYS A 260 7.09 -19.41 2.08
C LYS A 260 6.22 -18.71 1.03
N LEU A 261 6.15 -17.38 1.04
CA LEU A 261 5.26 -16.57 0.20
C LEU A 261 5.99 -15.93 -1.00
N GLY A 262 7.24 -16.33 -1.26
CA GLY A 262 8.02 -15.88 -2.42
C GLY A 262 8.37 -14.39 -2.42
N TYR A 263 8.36 -13.74 -1.25
CA TYR A 263 8.59 -12.30 -1.11
C TYR A 263 9.93 -11.85 -1.68
N GLN A 264 10.99 -12.63 -1.47
CA GLN A 264 12.32 -12.28 -1.98
C GLN A 264 12.33 -12.14 -3.51
N ALA A 265 11.68 -13.06 -4.23
CA ALA A 265 11.59 -12.99 -5.69
C ALA A 265 10.73 -11.81 -6.15
N LYS A 266 9.62 -11.51 -5.44
CA LYS A 266 8.79 -10.34 -5.73
C LYS A 266 9.56 -9.04 -5.52
N PHE A 267 10.32 -8.98 -4.42
CA PHE A 267 11.12 -7.81 -4.07
C PHE A 267 12.24 -7.59 -5.07
N GLN A 268 13.03 -8.61 -5.40
CA GLN A 268 14.10 -8.49 -6.39
C GLN A 268 13.56 -8.04 -7.75
N LYS A 269 12.44 -8.63 -8.20
CA LYS A 269 11.80 -8.24 -9.45
C LYS A 269 11.38 -6.77 -9.46
N GLU A 270 10.86 -6.27 -8.34
CA GLU A 270 10.46 -4.87 -8.22
C GLU A 270 11.68 -3.95 -8.09
N TRP A 271 12.76 -4.42 -7.45
CA TRP A 271 14.05 -3.73 -7.39
C TRP A 271 14.63 -3.53 -8.79
N ASP A 272 14.81 -4.62 -9.55
CA ASP A 272 15.37 -4.59 -10.90
C ASP A 272 14.55 -3.67 -11.84
N HIS A 273 13.24 -3.59 -11.59
CA HIS A 273 12.32 -2.73 -12.33
C HIS A 273 12.46 -1.24 -11.98
N LEU A 274 12.62 -0.91 -10.70
CA LEU A 274 12.68 0.48 -10.23
C LEU A 274 14.10 1.06 -10.21
N GLU A 275 15.14 0.22 -10.16
CA GLU A 275 16.54 0.65 -10.10
C GLU A 275 16.94 1.53 -11.31
N PRO A 276 16.57 1.24 -12.57
CA PRO A 276 16.85 2.13 -13.69
C PRO A 276 16.14 3.50 -13.59
N ILE A 277 15.08 3.61 -12.78
CA ILE A 277 14.29 4.82 -12.60
C ILE A 277 14.81 5.67 -11.43
N TYR A 278 15.24 5.01 -10.33
CA TYR A 278 15.55 5.66 -9.04
C TYR A 278 16.91 5.30 -8.41
N GLY A 279 17.64 4.32 -8.93
CA GLY A 279 18.89 3.81 -8.32
C GLY A 279 20.09 4.75 -8.40
N GLY A 280 20.03 5.79 -9.25
CA GLY A 280 21.10 6.78 -9.41
C GLY A 280 21.12 7.90 -8.38
N VAL A 281 20.11 7.99 -7.50
CA VAL A 281 20.01 9.05 -6.48
C VAL A 281 20.44 8.48 -5.14
N LYS A 282 21.76 8.45 -4.88
CA LYS A 282 22.24 8.26 -3.51
C LYS A 282 21.83 9.50 -2.72
N ALA A 283 21.08 9.31 -1.63
CA ALA A 283 20.80 10.37 -0.67
C ALA A 283 22.16 10.91 -0.17
N ALA A 284 22.40 12.20 -0.39
CA ALA A 284 23.57 12.91 0.13
C ALA A 284 23.47 13.06 1.66
#